data_AF-A0A6I7M426-F1
#
_entry.id   AF-A0A6I7M426-F1
#
_cell.length_a   1.000
_cell.length_b   1.000
_cell.length_c   1.000
_cell.angle_alpha   90.00
_cell.angle_beta   90.00
_cell.angle_gamma   90.00
#
_symmetry.space_group_name_H-M   'P 1'
#
loop_
_entity.id
_entity.type
_entity.pdbx_description
1 polymer ?
#
loop_
_entity_poly.entity_id
_entity_poly.type
_entity_poly.pdbx_seq_one_letter_code
_entity_poly.pdbx_strand_id
1 'polypeptide(L)'
;MGKAGSGLSSLRTVGTFAKRGTCSETSLCVLNRAFGDPLSDEERAAAIFAGGIMQHGYQCGLIWGAALAAGAQMYRRLGAGPKAEAGAILKARRLVASFRTLNRDNINCLEIIELDKSATSLQMIKFFILKGGVIGCFRRAAKFAKAAHGEISDNVSHNEIKANSAPVSCSALVAKRMGASEKQVTMAAGLAGGIGLSGGACGALGAALWIDGISRIKIPGGKINFNDPGATGIIERFLKAADYEFECAKIVGRSFENVDEHAGYLKSGGCSNIIDALVSGSS
;
A
#
# COMPACT_ATOMS: atom_id res chain seq x y z
N MET A 1 30.08 4.22 13.79
CA MET A 1 29.58 5.34 12.96
C MET A 1 29.39 4.84 11.53
N GLY A 2 28.17 4.42 11.18
CA GLY A 2 27.84 3.88 9.85
C GLY A 2 27.64 5.01 8.83
N LYS A 3 28.19 4.86 7.63
CA LYS A 3 28.11 5.82 6.52
C LYS A 3 26.67 6.28 6.29
N ALA A 4 26.43 7.59 6.29
CA ALA A 4 25.19 8.19 5.84
C ALA A 4 24.85 7.65 4.44
N GLY A 5 23.71 6.97 4.31
CA GLY A 5 23.27 6.35 3.07
C GLY A 5 23.20 7.40 1.96
N SER A 6 23.81 7.09 0.82
CA SER A 6 23.72 7.86 -0.41
C SER A 6 22.25 8.23 -0.68
N GLY A 7 21.95 9.52 -0.72
CA GLY A 7 20.57 10.01 -0.87
C GLY A 7 19.82 9.40 -2.05
N LEU A 8 18.50 9.42 -1.96
CA LEU A 8 17.61 8.92 -3.01
C LEU A 8 17.90 9.59 -4.35
N SER A 9 18.40 8.80 -5.29
CA SER A 9 18.71 9.24 -6.65
C SER A 9 17.55 8.90 -7.59
N SER A 10 17.17 9.87 -8.41
CA SER A 10 16.17 9.69 -9.46
C SER A 10 16.60 8.60 -10.46
N LEU A 11 17.89 8.60 -10.86
CA LEU A 11 18.44 7.57 -11.76
C LEU A 11 18.36 6.17 -11.15
N ARG A 12 18.71 6.03 -9.87
CA ARG A 12 18.61 4.73 -9.17
C ARG A 12 17.17 4.26 -9.02
N THR A 13 16.24 5.20 -8.80
CA THR A 13 14.80 4.88 -8.71
C THR A 13 14.28 4.37 -10.05
N VAL A 14 14.60 5.06 -11.15
CA VAL A 14 14.22 4.63 -12.51
C VAL A 14 14.85 3.28 -12.86
N GLY A 15 16.14 3.09 -12.59
CA GLY A 15 16.82 1.82 -12.83
C GLY A 15 16.23 0.66 -12.00
N THR A 16 15.80 0.95 -10.76
CA THR A 16 15.08 -0.04 -9.95
C THR A 16 13.72 -0.35 -10.57
N PHE A 17 12.97 0.65 -11.05
CA PHE A 17 11.72 0.41 -11.76
C PHE A 17 11.93 -0.47 -12.99
N ALA A 18 12.87 -0.13 -13.86
CA ALA A 18 13.17 -0.94 -15.04
C ALA A 18 13.49 -2.41 -14.69
N LYS A 19 14.18 -2.65 -13.57
CA LYS A 19 14.50 -4.01 -13.09
C LYS A 19 13.31 -4.74 -12.47
N ARG A 20 12.46 -4.05 -11.72
CA ARG A 20 11.34 -4.66 -10.96
C ARG A 20 10.05 -4.77 -11.77
N GLY A 21 9.86 -3.92 -12.77
CA GLY A 21 8.71 -3.93 -13.67
C GLY A 21 7.42 -3.32 -13.08
N THR A 22 7.31 -3.15 -11.76
CA THR A 22 6.10 -2.59 -11.13
C THR A 22 6.39 -1.37 -10.25
N CYS A 23 5.46 -0.40 -10.24
CA CYS A 23 5.62 0.84 -9.49
C CYS A 23 5.61 0.61 -7.97
N SER A 24 4.77 -0.29 -7.48
CA SER A 24 4.62 -0.60 -6.06
C SER A 24 5.82 -1.32 -5.46
N GLU A 25 6.34 -2.38 -6.11
CA GLU A 25 7.59 -3.04 -5.69
C GLU A 25 8.74 -2.03 -5.71
N THR A 26 8.81 -1.20 -6.75
CA THR A 26 9.85 -0.15 -6.85
C THR A 26 9.81 0.81 -5.67
N SER A 27 8.63 1.35 -5.35
CA SER A 27 8.46 2.31 -4.26
C SER A 27 8.92 1.72 -2.93
N LEU A 28 8.43 0.52 -2.60
CA LEU A 28 8.78 -0.18 -1.37
C LEU A 28 10.29 -0.49 -1.32
N CYS A 29 10.85 -1.04 -2.39
CA CYS A 29 12.26 -1.42 -2.49
C CYS A 29 13.21 -0.22 -2.35
N VAL A 30 12.90 0.89 -3.03
CA VAL A 30 13.74 2.09 -3.01
C VAL A 30 13.72 2.74 -1.62
N LEU A 31 12.56 2.80 -0.97
CA LEU A 31 12.42 3.38 0.37
C LEU A 31 13.06 2.49 1.44
N ASN A 32 12.77 1.19 1.43
CA ASN A 32 13.37 0.22 2.36
C ASN A 32 14.91 0.25 2.31
N ARG A 33 15.49 0.31 1.12
CA ARG A 33 16.95 0.44 0.93
C ARG A 33 17.49 1.77 1.43
N ALA A 34 16.80 2.88 1.18
CA ALA A 34 17.21 4.18 1.72
C ALA A 34 17.25 4.18 3.26
N PHE A 35 16.35 3.39 3.87
CA PHE A 35 16.29 3.16 5.29
C PHE A 35 17.17 2.00 5.79
N GLY A 36 17.90 1.30 4.92
CA GLY A 36 18.81 0.21 5.30
C GLY A 36 18.12 -1.08 5.78
N ASP A 37 16.85 -1.31 5.44
CA ASP A 37 16.09 -2.52 5.83
C ASP A 37 15.41 -3.15 4.59
N PRO A 38 16.18 -3.75 3.65
CA PRO A 38 15.60 -4.43 2.49
C PRO A 38 14.80 -5.67 2.91
N LEU A 39 13.62 -5.86 2.32
CA LEU A 39 12.67 -6.93 2.65
C LEU A 39 12.22 -7.62 1.35
N SER A 40 13.00 -8.60 0.87
CA SER A 40 12.88 -9.07 -0.51
C SER A 40 11.52 -9.66 -0.87
N ASP A 41 10.92 -10.43 0.04
CA ASP A 41 9.66 -11.13 -0.23
C ASP A 41 8.49 -10.16 -0.14
N GLU A 42 8.50 -9.30 0.89
CA GLU A 42 7.57 -8.18 1.09
C GLU A 42 7.58 -7.21 -0.11
N GLU A 43 8.77 -6.86 -0.60
CA GLU A 43 8.98 -5.99 -1.75
C GLU A 43 8.36 -6.61 -3.01
N ARG A 44 8.67 -7.88 -3.30
CA ARG A 44 8.14 -8.59 -4.47
C ARG A 44 6.63 -8.75 -4.40
N ALA A 45 6.09 -9.08 -3.22
CA ALA A 45 4.64 -9.22 -3.01
C ALA A 45 3.87 -7.93 -3.32
N ALA A 46 4.49 -6.75 -3.15
CA ALA A 46 3.85 -5.49 -3.48
C ALA A 46 3.56 -5.32 -4.98
N ALA A 47 4.11 -6.15 -5.88
CA ALA A 47 3.83 -6.10 -7.31
C ALA A 47 2.32 -6.17 -7.65
N ILE A 48 1.52 -6.82 -6.79
CA ILE A 48 0.06 -6.94 -6.94
C ILE A 48 -0.66 -5.57 -6.99
N PHE A 49 -0.06 -4.52 -6.42
CA PHE A 49 -0.64 -3.17 -6.39
C PHE A 49 -0.39 -2.36 -7.67
N ALA A 50 0.36 -2.87 -8.64
CA ALA A 50 0.61 -2.14 -9.87
C ALA A 50 -0.71 -1.89 -10.63
N GLY A 51 -0.85 -0.68 -11.17
CA GLY A 51 -2.08 -0.25 -11.83
C GLY A 51 -3.26 0.02 -10.89
N GLY A 52 -3.04 0.09 -9.57
CA GLY A 52 -4.11 0.39 -8.62
C GLY A 52 -4.92 -0.84 -8.22
N ILE A 53 -4.25 -1.81 -7.58
CA ILE A 53 -4.72 -3.18 -7.29
C ILE A 53 -5.03 -3.93 -8.58
N MET A 54 -4.06 -4.72 -9.06
CA MET A 54 -4.22 -5.56 -10.24
C MET A 54 -4.83 -4.84 -11.46
N GLN A 55 -4.36 -3.62 -11.73
CA GLN A 55 -4.86 -2.77 -12.81
C GLN A 55 -6.33 -2.34 -12.71
N HIS A 56 -6.99 -2.48 -11.55
CA HIS A 56 -8.34 -1.96 -11.38
C HIS A 56 -8.43 -0.42 -11.31
N GLY A 57 -7.29 0.28 -11.31
CA GLY A 57 -7.27 1.72 -11.47
C GLY A 57 -7.36 2.53 -10.17
N TYR A 58 -7.43 1.90 -8.99
CA TYR A 58 -7.47 2.58 -7.68
C TYR A 58 -6.12 3.20 -7.29
N GLN A 59 -5.90 3.56 -6.00
CA GLN A 59 -4.74 4.36 -5.60
C GLN A 59 -3.43 3.83 -6.20
N CYS A 60 -2.61 4.73 -6.71
CA CYS A 60 -1.38 4.42 -7.43
C CYS A 60 -0.48 3.47 -6.63
N GLY A 61 0.09 2.45 -7.28
CA GLY A 61 0.98 1.48 -6.64
C GLY A 61 2.17 2.11 -5.89
N LEU A 62 2.61 3.31 -6.30
CA LEU A 62 3.63 4.07 -5.58
C LEU A 62 3.22 4.39 -4.13
N ILE A 63 1.95 4.75 -3.91
CA ILE A 63 1.38 5.04 -2.59
C ILE A 63 1.36 3.76 -1.75
N TRP A 64 0.86 2.65 -2.31
CA TRP A 64 0.82 1.35 -1.63
C TRP A 64 2.21 0.92 -1.13
N GLY A 65 3.21 0.94 -2.02
CA GLY A 65 4.57 0.58 -1.66
C GLY A 65 5.19 1.53 -0.63
N ALA A 66 4.90 2.84 -0.72
CA ALA A 66 5.41 3.80 0.26
C ALA A 66 4.75 3.65 1.63
N ALA A 67 3.45 3.34 1.70
CA ALA A 67 2.74 3.09 2.95
C ALA A 67 3.29 1.85 3.68
N LEU A 68 3.59 0.77 2.94
CA LEU A 68 4.25 -0.42 3.50
C LEU A 68 5.65 -0.08 4.05
N ALA A 69 6.44 0.72 3.31
CA ALA A 69 7.75 1.18 3.76
C ALA A 69 7.67 2.06 5.02
N ALA A 70 6.63 2.90 5.11
CA ALA A 70 6.37 3.70 6.30
C ALA A 70 6.12 2.82 7.52
N GLY A 71 5.28 1.79 7.39
CA GLY A 71 5.03 0.84 8.47
C GLY A 71 6.27 0.03 8.86
N ALA A 72 7.12 -0.36 7.90
CA ALA A 72 8.42 -0.98 8.21
C ALA A 72 9.31 -0.04 9.05
N GLN A 73 9.34 1.25 8.70
CA GLN A 73 10.05 2.25 9.49
C GLN A 73 9.46 2.44 10.88
N MET A 74 8.15 2.47 11.02
CA MET A 74 7.51 2.64 12.32
C MET A 74 7.78 1.44 13.22
N TYR A 75 7.70 0.21 12.68
CA TYR A 75 8.11 -0.99 13.42
C TYR A 75 9.54 -0.89 13.94
N ARG A 76 10.48 -0.45 13.10
CA ARG A 76 11.88 -0.31 13.51
C ARG A 76 12.07 0.73 14.63
N ARG A 77 11.32 1.82 14.62
CA ARG A 77 11.45 2.91 15.61
C ARG A 77 10.70 2.63 16.91
N LEU A 78 9.58 1.93 16.84
CA LEU A 78 8.62 1.82 17.93
C LEU A 78 8.35 0.37 18.38
N GLY A 79 8.87 -0.62 17.67
CA GLY A 79 8.57 -2.04 17.89
C GLY A 79 7.20 -2.44 17.34
N ALA A 80 6.70 -3.58 17.81
CA ALA A 80 5.36 -4.07 17.50
C ALA A 80 4.26 -3.31 18.25
N GLY A 81 3.05 -3.35 17.70
CA GLY A 81 1.83 -3.00 18.42
C GLY A 81 1.21 -1.63 18.08
N PRO A 82 0.16 -1.22 18.83
CA PRO A 82 -0.77 -0.18 18.42
C PRO A 82 -0.12 1.19 18.15
N LYS A 83 0.94 1.52 18.87
CA LYS A 83 1.67 2.79 18.68
C LYS A 83 2.38 2.84 17.33
N ALA A 84 3.03 1.76 16.93
CA ALA A 84 3.71 1.66 15.64
C ALA A 84 2.70 1.64 14.49
N GLU A 85 1.58 0.92 14.66
CA GLU A 85 0.48 0.88 13.70
C GLU A 85 -0.15 2.27 13.49
N ALA A 86 -0.48 2.99 14.57
CA ALA A 86 -0.99 4.35 14.49
C ALA A 86 0.01 5.30 13.80
N GLY A 87 1.30 5.18 14.13
CA GLY A 87 2.37 5.89 13.44
C GLY A 87 2.38 5.61 11.93
N ALA A 88 2.20 4.33 11.54
CA ALA A 88 2.18 3.93 10.14
C ALA A 88 1.01 4.56 9.38
N ILE A 89 -0.17 4.63 10.00
CA ILE A 89 -1.36 5.29 9.44
C ILE A 89 -1.10 6.79 9.22
N LEU A 90 -0.57 7.48 10.24
CA LEU A 90 -0.30 8.92 10.15
C LEU A 90 0.74 9.24 9.08
N LYS A 91 1.78 8.42 8.96
CA LYS A 91 2.78 8.54 7.87
C LYS A 91 2.16 8.26 6.51
N ALA A 92 1.35 7.21 6.38
CA ALA A 92 0.62 6.92 5.15
C ALA A 92 -0.30 8.08 4.74
N ARG A 93 -0.99 8.74 5.69
CA ARG A 93 -1.83 9.91 5.41
C ARG A 93 -1.03 11.05 4.78
N ARG A 94 0.14 11.36 5.34
CA ARG A 94 1.07 12.35 4.78
C ARG A 94 1.56 11.95 3.39
N LEU A 95 1.89 10.66 3.19
CA LEU A 95 2.28 10.14 1.88
C LEU A 95 1.18 10.34 0.83
N VAL A 96 -0.09 10.07 1.17
CA VAL A 96 -1.21 10.33 0.27
C VAL A 96 -1.32 11.82 -0.06
N ALA A 97 -1.22 12.70 0.94
CA ALA A 97 -1.30 14.15 0.73
C ALA A 97 -0.15 14.68 -0.16
N SER A 98 1.09 14.23 0.07
CA SER A 98 2.25 14.62 -0.72
C SER A 98 2.18 14.04 -2.13
N PHE A 99 1.65 12.82 -2.29
CA PHE A 99 1.37 12.29 -3.63
C PHE A 99 0.31 13.12 -4.34
N ARG A 100 -0.83 13.38 -3.71
CA ARG A 100 -1.93 14.20 -4.24
C ARG A 100 -1.42 15.54 -4.79
N THR A 101 -0.63 16.25 -3.99
CA THR A 101 0.00 17.53 -4.36
C THR A 101 0.87 17.41 -5.61
N LEU A 102 1.66 16.33 -5.74
CA LEU A 102 2.51 16.09 -6.91
C LEU A 102 1.74 15.67 -8.17
N ASN A 103 0.44 15.37 -8.04
CA ASN A 103 -0.36 14.69 -9.05
C ASN A 103 -1.65 15.42 -9.44
N ARG A 104 -1.76 16.73 -9.14
CA ARG A 104 -2.96 17.54 -9.46
C ARG A 104 -4.23 16.92 -8.87
N ASP A 105 -4.17 16.62 -7.59
CA ASP A 105 -5.24 16.03 -6.81
C ASP A 105 -5.62 14.57 -7.09
N ASN A 106 -5.11 14.00 -8.19
CA ASN A 106 -5.34 12.60 -8.53
C ASN A 106 -4.45 11.66 -7.71
N ILE A 107 -5.06 10.64 -7.14
CA ILE A 107 -4.35 9.57 -6.40
C ILE A 107 -4.58 8.20 -7.01
N ASN A 108 -5.66 8.03 -7.79
CA ASN A 108 -6.01 6.78 -8.45
C ASN A 108 -5.20 6.61 -9.74
N CYS A 109 -4.80 5.38 -10.04
CA CYS A 109 -4.01 5.09 -11.24
C CYS A 109 -4.82 5.44 -12.49
N LEU A 110 -6.10 5.11 -12.54
CA LEU A 110 -6.98 5.39 -13.67
C LEU A 110 -7.02 6.89 -13.99
N GLU A 111 -7.13 7.76 -12.99
CA GLU A 111 -7.12 9.22 -13.18
C GLU A 111 -5.76 9.75 -13.68
N ILE A 112 -4.68 9.01 -13.45
CA ILE A 112 -3.31 9.42 -13.77
C ILE A 112 -2.86 8.92 -15.14
N ILE A 113 -3.23 7.69 -15.49
CA ILE A 113 -2.79 7.03 -16.73
C ILE A 113 -3.94 6.78 -17.72
N GLU A 114 -5.18 7.00 -17.33
CA GLU A 114 -6.41 6.81 -18.15
C GLU A 114 -6.58 5.36 -18.64
N LEU A 115 -6.05 4.41 -17.86
CA LEU A 115 -6.12 2.96 -18.13
C LEU A 115 -6.50 2.19 -16.88
N ASP A 116 -7.29 1.15 -17.09
CA ASP A 116 -7.55 0.06 -16.16
C ASP A 116 -7.50 -1.28 -16.91
N LYS A 117 -7.87 -2.37 -16.23
CA LYS A 117 -7.90 -3.72 -16.78
C LYS A 117 -8.85 -3.91 -17.97
N SER A 118 -9.77 -2.99 -18.22
CA SER A 118 -10.73 -3.03 -19.34
C SER A 118 -10.24 -2.26 -20.56
N ALA A 119 -9.06 -1.64 -20.50
CA ALA A 119 -8.54 -0.81 -21.56
C ALA A 119 -8.40 -1.54 -22.91
N THR A 120 -8.91 -0.88 -23.95
CA THR A 120 -8.79 -1.32 -25.35
C THR A 120 -7.39 -1.09 -25.91
N SER A 121 -7.05 -1.77 -27.01
CA SER A 121 -5.79 -1.56 -27.74
C SER A 121 -5.57 -0.10 -28.14
N LEU A 122 -6.64 0.62 -28.50
CA LEU A 122 -6.54 2.04 -28.86
C LEU A 122 -6.19 2.92 -27.65
N GLN A 123 -6.77 2.64 -26.48
CA GLN A 123 -6.41 3.35 -25.25
C GLN A 123 -4.96 3.06 -24.85
N MET A 124 -4.50 1.81 -24.98
CA MET A 124 -3.10 1.47 -24.76
C MET A 124 -2.16 2.23 -25.70
N ILE A 125 -2.47 2.28 -27.00
CA ILE A 125 -1.69 3.05 -27.99
C ILE A 125 -1.64 4.54 -27.60
N LYS A 126 -2.79 5.13 -27.24
CA LYS A 126 -2.85 6.54 -26.78
C LYS A 126 -1.96 6.76 -25.56
N PHE A 127 -1.97 5.85 -24.59
CA PHE A 127 -1.11 5.94 -23.41
C PHE A 127 0.38 5.92 -23.78
N PHE A 128 0.82 4.97 -24.60
CA PHE A 128 2.22 4.86 -25.01
C PHE A 128 2.68 6.06 -25.84
N ILE A 129 1.89 6.51 -26.83
CA ILE A 129 2.28 7.55 -27.79
C ILE A 129 2.07 8.96 -27.21
N LEU A 130 0.91 9.24 -26.62
CA LEU A 130 0.53 10.62 -26.23
C LEU A 130 0.89 10.95 -24.79
N LYS A 131 0.83 9.97 -23.87
CA LYS A 131 1.10 10.19 -22.44
C LYS A 131 2.53 9.77 -22.05
N GLY A 132 3.33 9.32 -23.01
CA GLY A 132 4.71 8.87 -22.80
C GLY A 132 4.81 7.49 -22.13
N GLY A 133 3.72 6.74 -22.08
CA GLY A 133 3.67 5.38 -21.54
C GLY A 133 4.31 5.23 -20.16
N VAL A 134 5.18 4.21 -20.05
CA VAL A 134 5.92 3.89 -18.81
C VAL A 134 6.85 5.01 -18.32
N ILE A 135 7.26 5.94 -19.20
CA ILE A 135 8.15 7.06 -18.84
C ILE A 135 7.45 8.00 -17.86
N GLY A 136 6.14 8.20 -18.01
CA GLY A 136 5.33 8.97 -17.06
C GLY A 136 5.39 8.39 -15.65
N CYS A 137 5.23 7.07 -15.54
CA CYS A 137 5.34 6.33 -14.27
C CYS A 137 6.76 6.38 -13.69
N PHE A 138 7.80 6.27 -14.53
CA PHE A 138 9.21 6.39 -14.09
C PHE A 138 9.49 7.77 -13.48
N ARG A 139 9.09 8.83 -14.18
CA ARG A 139 9.26 10.21 -13.70
C ARG A 139 8.54 10.43 -12.37
N ARG A 140 7.32 9.89 -12.25
CA ARG A 140 6.49 10.00 -11.06
C ARG A 140 7.11 9.24 -9.89
N ALA A 141 7.60 8.02 -10.11
CA ALA A 141 8.33 7.24 -9.11
C ALA A 141 9.56 7.99 -8.59
N ALA A 142 10.37 8.55 -9.49
CA ALA A 142 11.57 9.29 -9.13
C ALA A 142 11.29 10.56 -8.32
N LYS A 143 10.22 11.30 -8.64
CA LYS A 143 9.80 12.49 -7.89
C LYS A 143 9.22 12.11 -6.53
N PHE A 144 8.29 11.14 -6.52
CA PHE A 144 7.60 10.74 -5.31
C PHE A 144 8.53 10.06 -4.31
N ALA A 145 9.51 9.27 -4.74
CA ALA A 145 10.45 8.60 -3.83
C ALA A 145 11.13 9.58 -2.86
N LYS A 146 11.56 10.75 -3.35
CA LYS A 146 12.19 11.79 -2.50
C LYS A 146 11.21 12.37 -1.49
N ALA A 147 10.01 12.75 -1.95
CA ALA A 147 8.96 13.28 -1.07
C ALA A 147 8.57 12.24 -0.02
N ALA A 148 8.33 11.00 -0.43
CA ALA A 148 7.95 9.90 0.44
C ALA A 148 8.99 9.62 1.52
N HIS A 149 10.27 9.62 1.16
CA HIS A 149 11.33 9.48 2.14
C HIS A 149 11.37 10.63 3.15
N GLY A 150 11.12 11.87 2.71
CA GLY A 150 10.96 13.01 3.61
C GLY A 150 9.85 12.74 4.62
N GLU A 151 8.64 12.45 4.13
CA GLU A 151 7.48 12.19 4.99
C GLU A 151 7.72 11.06 6.00
N ILE A 152 8.37 9.97 5.57
CA ILE A 152 8.68 8.83 6.45
C ILE A 152 9.79 9.17 7.44
N SER A 153 10.81 9.91 7.00
CA SER A 153 11.98 10.26 7.82
C SER A 153 11.63 11.23 8.94
N ASP A 154 10.74 12.18 8.66
CA ASP A 154 10.33 13.25 9.57
C ASP A 154 10.08 12.71 10.97
N ASN A 155 10.71 13.32 11.97
CA ASN A 155 10.54 12.94 13.36
C ASN A 155 9.20 13.49 13.85
N VAL A 156 8.13 12.70 13.71
CA VAL A 156 6.94 12.90 14.54
C VAL A 156 7.37 12.55 15.95
N SER A 157 7.17 13.46 16.90
CA SER A 157 7.56 13.21 18.28
C SER A 157 6.83 11.97 18.77
N HIS A 158 7.56 11.00 19.33
CA HIS A 158 6.96 9.75 19.81
C HIS A 158 5.89 9.99 20.89
N ASN A 159 5.87 11.16 21.51
CA ASN A 159 4.86 11.57 22.50
C ASN A 159 3.56 12.07 21.85
N GLU A 160 3.56 12.41 20.57
CA GLU A 160 2.38 12.88 19.83
C GLU A 160 1.55 11.73 19.27
N ILE A 161 2.15 10.53 19.10
CA ILE A 161 1.43 9.34 18.66
C ILE A 161 0.70 8.73 19.86
N LYS A 162 -0.53 9.20 20.07
CA LYS A 162 -1.49 8.55 20.94
C LYS A 162 -2.04 7.33 20.22
N ALA A 163 -1.93 6.16 20.83
CA ALA A 163 -2.61 4.97 20.37
C ALA A 163 -3.53 4.50 21.49
N ASN A 164 -4.83 4.47 21.20
CA ASN A 164 -5.81 3.83 22.05
C ASN A 164 -5.59 2.30 22.08
N SER A 165 -6.36 1.61 22.94
CA SER A 165 -6.37 0.14 22.96
C SER A 165 -6.70 -0.43 21.57
N ALA A 166 -6.06 -1.54 21.21
CA ALA A 166 -6.27 -2.26 19.95
C ALA A 166 -7.76 -2.65 19.74
N PRO A 167 -8.20 -2.94 18.49
CA PRO A 167 -7.45 -2.81 17.22
C PRO A 167 -7.41 -1.37 16.71
N VAL A 168 -6.29 -0.95 16.10
CA VAL A 168 -6.14 0.40 15.52
C VAL A 168 -6.19 0.42 13.99
N SER A 169 -6.03 -0.75 13.34
CA SER A 169 -5.99 -0.87 11.88
C SER A 169 -6.72 -2.13 11.38
N CYS A 170 -7.55 -1.96 10.35
CA CYS A 170 -8.31 -3.05 9.72
C CYS A 170 -7.39 -3.95 8.89
N SER A 171 -6.41 -3.35 8.21
CA SER A 171 -5.40 -4.05 7.44
C SER A 171 -4.41 -4.80 8.32
N ALA A 172 -4.02 -4.22 9.46
CA ALA A 172 -3.21 -4.93 10.47
C ALA A 172 -3.97 -6.13 11.06
N LEU A 173 -5.28 -5.98 11.33
CA LEU A 173 -6.11 -7.06 11.82
C LEU A 173 -6.24 -8.22 10.82
N VAL A 174 -6.44 -7.93 9.53
CA VAL A 174 -6.38 -8.95 8.46
C VAL A 174 -5.02 -9.64 8.44
N ALA A 175 -3.92 -8.88 8.37
CA ALA A 175 -2.58 -9.43 8.31
C ALA A 175 -2.31 -10.37 9.51
N LYS A 176 -2.68 -9.94 10.72
CA LYS A 176 -2.52 -10.74 11.94
C LYS A 176 -3.33 -12.03 11.88
N ARG A 177 -4.59 -11.98 11.44
CA ARG A 177 -5.45 -13.17 11.32
C ARG A 177 -4.99 -14.14 10.21
N MET A 178 -4.25 -13.64 9.23
CA MET A 178 -3.60 -14.47 8.20
C MET A 178 -2.22 -14.99 8.62
N GLY A 179 -1.81 -14.83 9.89
CA GLY A 179 -0.55 -15.38 10.41
C GLY A 179 0.70 -14.56 10.03
N ALA A 180 0.54 -13.30 9.65
CA ALA A 180 1.68 -12.43 9.35
C ALA A 180 2.54 -12.15 10.61
N SER A 181 3.83 -11.88 10.40
CA SER A 181 4.72 -11.44 11.48
C SER A 181 4.35 -10.05 12.00
N GLU A 182 4.75 -9.71 13.23
CA GLU A 182 4.50 -8.39 13.82
C GLU A 182 5.03 -7.21 12.97
N LYS A 183 6.16 -7.42 12.26
CA LYS A 183 6.68 -6.44 11.29
C LYS A 183 5.70 -6.25 10.14
N GLN A 184 5.23 -7.34 9.54
CA GLN A 184 4.27 -7.30 8.42
C GLN A 184 2.92 -6.73 8.85
N VAL A 185 2.44 -7.04 10.06
CA VAL A 185 1.23 -6.43 10.65
C VAL A 185 1.38 -4.90 10.70
N THR A 186 2.52 -4.41 11.20
CA THR A 186 2.80 -2.97 11.28
C THR A 186 2.97 -2.33 9.90
N MET A 187 3.59 -3.03 8.94
CA MET A 187 3.70 -2.60 7.53
C MET A 187 2.32 -2.41 6.90
N ALA A 188 1.44 -3.40 7.07
CA ALA A 188 0.07 -3.36 6.56
C ALA A 188 -0.77 -2.27 7.24
N ALA A 189 -0.44 -1.85 8.46
CA ALA A 189 -1.26 -0.93 9.23
C ALA A 189 -1.52 0.41 8.53
N GLY A 190 -0.53 0.93 7.80
CA GLY A 190 -0.64 2.18 7.02
C GLY A 190 -1.70 2.14 5.91
N LEU A 191 -2.19 0.96 5.55
CA LEU A 191 -3.25 0.77 4.55
C LEU A 191 -4.66 1.06 5.10
N ALA A 192 -4.80 1.28 6.41
CA ALA A 192 -6.10 1.50 7.06
C ALA A 192 -6.93 2.63 6.43
N GLY A 193 -8.25 2.45 6.43
CA GLY A 193 -9.20 3.46 5.95
C GLY A 193 -8.97 3.92 4.51
N GLY A 194 -8.49 3.03 3.63
CA GLY A 194 -8.19 3.39 2.25
C GLY A 194 -6.80 4.02 2.06
N ILE A 195 -5.79 3.52 2.76
CA ILE A 195 -4.43 4.07 2.89
C ILE A 195 -4.41 5.43 3.61
N GLY A 196 -3.88 5.44 4.82
CA GLY A 196 -3.76 6.66 5.61
C GLY A 196 -5.10 7.37 5.85
N LEU A 197 -6.20 6.62 5.98
CA LEU A 197 -7.55 7.13 6.17
C LEU A 197 -8.10 7.98 5.00
N SER A 198 -7.53 7.83 3.79
CA SER A 198 -7.90 8.67 2.66
C SER A 198 -9.27 8.34 2.04
N GLY A 199 -9.88 7.21 2.40
CA GLY A 199 -11.16 6.76 1.85
C GLY A 199 -11.07 5.99 0.53
N GLY A 200 -9.88 5.86 -0.07
CA GLY A 200 -9.69 5.10 -1.31
C GLY A 200 -9.83 3.57 -1.12
N ALA A 201 -9.35 2.77 -2.07
CA ALA A 201 -9.52 1.31 -2.07
C ALA A 201 -9.12 0.62 -0.76
N CYS A 202 -9.90 -0.40 -0.42
CA CYS A 202 -9.92 -1.06 0.86
C CYS A 202 -8.55 -1.57 1.31
N GLY A 203 -8.08 -1.05 2.44
CA GLY A 203 -6.81 -1.47 3.05
C GLY A 203 -6.80 -2.93 3.51
N ALA A 204 -7.94 -3.44 3.97
CA ALA A 204 -8.09 -4.83 4.39
C ALA A 204 -7.88 -5.79 3.21
N LEU A 205 -8.49 -5.50 2.05
CA LEU A 205 -8.23 -6.23 0.80
C LEU A 205 -6.74 -6.15 0.43
N GLY A 206 -6.16 -4.95 0.46
CA GLY A 206 -4.76 -4.77 0.11
C GLY A 206 -3.82 -5.59 0.99
N ALA A 207 -4.08 -5.64 2.31
CA ALA A 207 -3.32 -6.48 3.23
C ALA A 207 -3.49 -7.97 2.90
N ALA A 208 -4.70 -8.44 2.64
CA ALA A 208 -4.94 -9.84 2.29
C ALA A 208 -4.16 -10.26 1.04
N LEU A 209 -4.25 -9.47 -0.04
CA LEU A 209 -3.53 -9.73 -1.29
C LEU A 209 -2.01 -9.75 -1.10
N TRP A 210 -1.49 -8.82 -0.29
CA TRP A 210 -0.06 -8.72 -0.05
C TRP A 210 0.47 -9.87 0.82
N ILE A 211 -0.22 -10.23 1.90
CA ILE A 211 0.18 -11.36 2.77
C ILE A 211 0.08 -12.69 2.03
N ASP A 212 -1.00 -12.93 1.29
CA ASP A 212 -1.12 -14.09 0.40
C ASP A 212 0.04 -14.15 -0.60
N GLY A 213 0.38 -13.01 -1.20
CA GLY A 213 1.50 -12.89 -2.12
C GLY A 213 2.84 -13.27 -1.49
N ILE A 214 3.11 -12.84 -0.25
CA ILE A 214 4.32 -13.23 0.49
C ILE A 214 4.36 -14.75 0.70
N SER A 215 3.25 -15.34 1.14
CA SER A 215 3.16 -16.79 1.38
C SER A 215 3.45 -17.58 0.10
N ARG A 216 2.90 -17.15 -1.04
CA ARG A 216 3.11 -17.84 -2.33
C ARG A 216 4.52 -17.67 -2.89
N ILE A 217 5.18 -16.53 -2.65
CA ILE A 217 6.58 -16.30 -3.06
C ILE A 217 7.56 -17.23 -2.33
N LYS A 218 7.24 -17.62 -1.10
CA LYS A 218 8.08 -18.54 -0.30
C LYS A 218 8.05 -19.98 -0.79
N ILE A 219 7.03 -20.36 -1.59
CA ILE A 219 6.95 -21.67 -2.21
C ILE A 219 7.97 -21.75 -3.36
N PRO A 220 8.74 -22.84 -3.51
CA PRO A 220 9.68 -22.99 -4.62
C PRO A 220 9.00 -22.78 -5.99
N GLY A 221 9.57 -21.89 -6.80
CA GLY A 221 8.99 -21.51 -8.10
C GLY A 221 7.86 -20.47 -8.02
N GLY A 222 7.47 -20.05 -6.82
CA GLY A 222 6.46 -19.03 -6.56
C GLY A 222 6.78 -17.70 -7.23
N LYS A 223 5.82 -17.19 -7.99
CA LYS A 223 5.87 -15.88 -8.65
C LYS A 223 4.58 -15.14 -8.35
N ILE A 224 4.70 -13.83 -8.22
CA ILE A 224 3.58 -12.90 -8.12
C ILE A 224 3.79 -11.81 -9.16
N ASN A 225 2.69 -11.33 -9.72
CA ASN A 225 2.66 -10.19 -10.62
C ASN A 225 1.34 -9.44 -10.47
N PHE A 226 1.20 -8.30 -11.12
CA PHE A 226 -0.02 -7.49 -11.06
C PHE A 226 -1.24 -8.16 -11.71
N ASN A 227 -1.07 -9.23 -12.49
CA ASN A 227 -2.14 -9.97 -13.17
C ASN A 227 -2.24 -11.42 -12.69
N ASP A 228 -1.84 -11.66 -11.45
CA ASP A 228 -1.74 -13.00 -10.88
C ASP A 228 -3.13 -13.63 -10.64
N PRO A 229 -3.48 -14.73 -11.34
CA PRO A 229 -4.79 -15.37 -11.18
C PRO A 229 -5.00 -15.97 -9.79
N GLY A 230 -3.93 -16.23 -9.02
CA GLY A 230 -4.04 -16.72 -7.65
C GLY A 230 -4.70 -15.72 -6.69
N ALA A 231 -4.68 -14.42 -7.04
CA ALA A 231 -5.34 -13.37 -6.26
C ALA A 231 -6.85 -13.24 -6.54
N THR A 232 -7.36 -13.83 -7.63
CA THR A 232 -8.75 -13.67 -8.07
C THR A 232 -9.74 -14.15 -7.02
N GLY A 233 -9.47 -15.30 -6.38
CA GLY A 233 -10.36 -15.84 -5.34
C GLY A 233 -10.48 -14.93 -4.11
N ILE A 234 -9.43 -14.20 -3.75
CA ILE A 234 -9.47 -13.20 -2.66
C ILE A 234 -10.34 -12.01 -3.07
N ILE A 235 -10.16 -11.51 -4.30
CA ILE A 235 -10.94 -10.39 -4.83
C ILE A 235 -12.43 -10.76 -4.92
N GLU A 236 -12.77 -11.95 -5.40
CA GLU A 236 -14.17 -12.38 -5.51
C GLU A 236 -14.87 -12.48 -4.15
N ARG A 237 -14.20 -13.07 -3.14
CA ARG A 237 -14.74 -13.12 -1.78
C ARG A 237 -14.92 -11.72 -1.19
N PHE A 238 -13.93 -10.85 -1.40
CA PHE A 238 -14.01 -9.45 -0.99
C PHE A 238 -15.19 -8.74 -1.63
N LEU A 239 -15.35 -8.82 -2.96
CA LEU A 239 -16.41 -8.11 -3.67
C LEU A 239 -17.80 -8.54 -3.21
N LYS A 240 -18.01 -9.84 -2.99
CA LYS A 240 -19.28 -10.33 -2.43
C LYS A 240 -19.56 -9.76 -1.04
N ALA A 241 -18.54 -9.59 -0.20
CA ALA A 241 -18.68 -9.04 1.15
C ALA A 241 -18.75 -7.50 1.19
N ALA A 242 -18.28 -6.83 0.14
CA ALA A 242 -18.19 -5.37 0.04
C ALA A 242 -19.21 -4.76 -0.93
N ASP A 243 -20.25 -5.52 -1.28
CA ASP A 243 -21.29 -5.12 -2.25
C ASP A 243 -20.70 -4.61 -3.58
N TYR A 244 -19.69 -5.33 -4.06
CA TYR A 244 -18.97 -5.07 -5.31
C TYR A 244 -18.25 -3.70 -5.37
N GLU A 245 -18.00 -3.07 -4.23
CA GLU A 245 -17.23 -1.83 -4.12
C GLU A 245 -15.80 -2.09 -3.60
N PHE A 246 -14.84 -1.29 -4.06
CA PHE A 246 -13.46 -1.30 -3.57
C PHE A 246 -13.15 -0.13 -2.65
N GLU A 247 -13.72 1.05 -2.88
CA GLU A 247 -13.43 2.27 -2.14
C GLU A 247 -13.94 2.18 -0.70
N CYS A 248 -13.02 2.32 0.26
CA CYS A 248 -13.30 2.21 1.69
C CYS A 248 -14.38 3.20 2.14
N ALA A 249 -14.37 4.44 1.65
CA ALA A 249 -15.35 5.44 2.05
C ALA A 249 -16.77 5.09 1.57
N LYS A 250 -16.90 4.44 0.42
CA LYS A 250 -18.19 3.98 -0.11
C LYS A 250 -18.67 2.73 0.61
N ILE A 251 -17.78 1.75 0.82
CA ILE A 251 -18.06 0.52 1.60
C ILE A 251 -18.56 0.86 3.01
N VAL A 252 -17.90 1.80 3.67
CA VAL A 252 -18.19 2.18 5.06
C VAL A 252 -19.26 3.28 5.14
N GLY A 253 -19.57 3.95 4.04
CA GLY A 253 -20.49 5.09 3.97
C GLY A 253 -19.95 6.39 4.59
N ARG A 254 -18.65 6.43 4.96
CA ARG A 254 -17.99 7.62 5.50
C ARG A 254 -16.46 7.55 5.38
N SER A 255 -15.83 8.71 5.51
CA SER A 255 -14.38 8.85 5.70
C SER A 255 -14.04 8.96 7.19
N PHE A 256 -12.80 8.63 7.56
CA PHE A 256 -12.32 8.75 8.93
C PHE A 256 -11.43 9.97 9.08
N GLU A 257 -11.70 10.82 10.07
CA GLU A 257 -10.93 12.01 10.33
C GLU A 257 -9.60 11.68 11.02
N ASN A 258 -9.58 10.66 11.89
CA ASN A 258 -8.41 10.32 12.68
C ASN A 258 -8.35 8.82 13.04
N VAL A 259 -7.22 8.40 13.63
CA VAL A 259 -6.94 7.01 13.99
C VAL A 259 -7.96 6.48 15.02
N ASP A 260 -8.38 7.33 15.96
CA ASP A 260 -9.28 6.94 17.04
C ASP A 260 -10.70 6.67 16.53
N GLU A 261 -11.18 7.47 15.59
CA GLU A 261 -12.46 7.25 14.93
C GLU A 261 -12.48 5.93 14.16
N HIS A 262 -11.42 5.65 13.40
CA HIS A 262 -11.26 4.39 12.68
C HIS A 262 -11.19 3.20 13.64
N ALA A 263 -10.39 3.30 14.71
CA ALA A 263 -10.28 2.27 15.74
C ALA A 263 -11.63 2.03 16.45
N GLY A 264 -12.37 3.09 16.77
CA GLY A 264 -13.70 3.02 17.36
C GLY A 264 -14.69 2.28 16.47
N TYR A 265 -14.67 2.55 15.16
CA TYR A 265 -15.47 1.84 14.19
C TYR A 265 -15.19 0.34 14.15
N LEU A 266 -13.91 -0.05 14.20
CA LEU A 266 -13.55 -1.48 14.26
C LEU A 266 -14.02 -2.14 15.56
N LYS A 267 -13.89 -1.45 16.70
CA LYS A 267 -14.34 -1.94 18.00
C LYS A 267 -15.84 -2.16 18.06
N SER A 268 -16.63 -1.35 17.34
CA SER A 268 -18.08 -1.54 17.21
C SER A 268 -18.46 -2.63 16.21
N GLY A 269 -17.51 -3.44 15.73
CA GLY A 269 -17.75 -4.49 14.72
C GLY A 269 -17.70 -4.01 13.27
N GLY A 270 -17.29 -2.76 13.02
CA GLY A 270 -17.11 -2.24 11.67
C GLY A 270 -16.07 -3.04 10.88
N CYS A 271 -16.34 -3.23 9.59
CA CYS A 271 -15.56 -4.07 8.67
C CYS A 271 -15.49 -5.58 9.01
N SER A 272 -16.16 -6.09 10.06
CA SER A 272 -16.08 -7.50 10.47
C SER A 272 -16.36 -8.47 9.31
N ASN A 273 -17.48 -8.28 8.61
CA ASN A 273 -17.90 -9.10 7.48
C ASN A 273 -16.82 -9.20 6.38
N ILE A 274 -16.17 -8.08 6.06
CA ILE A 274 -15.10 -8.04 5.05
C ILE A 274 -13.85 -8.75 5.55
N ILE A 275 -13.45 -8.48 6.81
CA ILE A 275 -12.27 -9.11 7.41
C ILE A 275 -12.47 -10.63 7.47
N ASP A 276 -13.64 -11.10 7.92
CA ASP A 276 -13.98 -12.51 7.96
C ASP A 276 -13.92 -13.15 6.57
N ALA A 277 -14.57 -12.55 5.57
CA ALA A 277 -14.55 -13.06 4.21
C ALA A 277 -13.13 -13.17 3.60
N LEU A 278 -12.24 -12.23 3.95
CA LEU A 278 -10.86 -12.23 3.49
C LEU A 278 -10.03 -13.36 4.13
N VAL A 279 -10.22 -13.62 5.43
CA VAL A 279 -9.40 -14.61 6.17
C VAL A 279 -9.91 -16.04 6.05
N SER A 280 -11.20 -16.24 5.74
CA SER A 280 -11.80 -17.59 5.65
C SER A 280 -11.24 -18.49 4.53
N GLY A 281 -10.43 -17.94 3.62
CA GLY A 281 -9.80 -18.71 2.54
C GLY A 281 -8.29 -18.88 2.67
N SER A 282 -7.70 -18.63 3.84
CA SER A 282 -6.25 -18.64 4.07
C SER A 282 -5.72 -19.98 4.63
N SER A 283 -6.41 -21.09 4.35
CA SER A 283 -6.06 -22.45 4.80
C SER A 283 -5.03 -23.12 3.90
#